data_AF-A0A843DKY7-F1
#
_entry.id   AF-A0A843DKY7-F1
#
_cell.length_a   1.000
_cell.length_b   1.000
_cell.length_c   1.000
_cell.angle_alpha   90.00
_cell.angle_beta   90.00
_cell.angle_gamma   90.00
#
_symmetry.space_group_name_H-M   'P 1'
#
loop_
_entity.id
_entity.type
_entity.pdbx_description
1 polymer ?
#
loop_
_entity_poly.entity_id
_entity_poly.type
_entity_poly.pdbx_seq_one_letter_code
_entity_poly.pdbx_strand_id
1 'polypeptide(L)'
;IITATEAKAHALRLLGRDFTGTTSDAVIAASEGDTVHTYAGTFTEPGKRIYAAVLHGVMEAVKRHEGTVSRGRPSYFIYSRFAEAGWFEWQKEGCPYYPCHFEGQSCDFCYCPFYPCGDETLGEWIDSTTLGGKVFACTNCQLLHEPKRARYLKEHPDASFEEVRDYV
;
A
#
# COMPACT_ATOMS: atom_id res chain seq x y z
N ILE A 1 -17.31 4.79 -4.95
CA ILE A 1 -17.66 6.06 -4.25
C ILE A 1 -18.64 5.80 -3.10
N ILE A 2 -19.90 5.39 -3.38
CA ILE A 2 -20.93 5.18 -2.34
C ILE A 2 -20.44 4.31 -1.17
N THR A 3 -19.81 3.17 -1.45
CA THR A 3 -19.25 2.27 -0.43
C THR A 3 -18.27 2.95 0.53
N ALA A 4 -17.38 3.80 -0.01
CA ALA A 4 -16.42 4.55 0.80
C ALA A 4 -17.12 5.64 1.62
N THR A 5 -18.07 6.36 1.02
CA THR A 5 -18.87 7.38 1.70
C THR A 5 -19.67 6.78 2.86
N GLU A 6 -20.31 5.63 2.63
CA GLU A 6 -21.07 4.90 3.65
C GLU A 6 -20.17 4.42 4.81
N ALA A 7 -19.02 3.83 4.49
CA ALA A 7 -18.05 3.38 5.48
C ALA A 7 -17.54 4.53 6.35
N LYS A 8 -17.22 5.68 5.76
CA LYS A 8 -16.80 6.88 6.49
C LYS A 8 -17.91 7.40 7.40
N ALA A 9 -19.13 7.54 6.88
CA ALA A 9 -20.27 7.97 7.69
C ALA A 9 -20.53 7.01 8.86
N HIS A 10 -20.33 5.71 8.65
CA HIS A 10 -20.39 4.71 9.71
C HIS A 10 -19.26 4.90 10.74
N ALA A 11 -18.00 5.09 10.31
CA ALA A 11 -16.88 5.35 11.22
C ALA A 11 -17.15 6.57 12.11
N LEU A 12 -17.62 7.67 11.53
CA LEU A 12 -17.95 8.89 12.27
C LEU A 12 -19.05 8.65 13.32
N ARG A 13 -20.11 7.90 12.94
CA ARG A 13 -21.15 7.48 13.89
C ARG A 13 -20.62 6.61 15.02
N LEU A 14 -19.74 5.65 14.72
CA LEU A 14 -19.11 4.79 15.75
C LEU A 14 -18.26 5.60 16.73
N LEU A 15 -17.69 6.72 16.29
CA LEU A 15 -16.96 7.66 17.14
C LEU A 15 -17.88 8.64 17.88
N GLY A 16 -19.20 8.56 17.70
CA GLY A 16 -20.18 9.45 18.33
C GLY A 16 -20.26 10.84 17.71
N ARG A 17 -19.92 10.99 16.42
CA ARG A 17 -20.09 12.24 15.66
C ARG A 17 -21.48 12.27 15.02
N ASP A 18 -22.08 13.45 14.94
CA ASP A 18 -23.42 13.70 14.39
C ASP A 18 -23.41 14.11 12.90
N PHE A 19 -22.22 14.26 12.32
CA PHE A 19 -22.00 14.55 10.90
C PHE A 19 -21.51 13.32 10.13
N THR A 20 -21.72 13.33 8.81
CA THR A 20 -21.38 12.21 7.91
C THR A 20 -20.21 12.49 6.97
N GLY A 21 -19.71 13.74 6.95
CA GLY A 21 -18.62 14.20 6.09
C GLY A 21 -17.59 15.01 6.86
N THR A 22 -16.37 15.09 6.31
CA THR A 22 -15.31 15.95 6.84
C THR A 22 -15.09 17.13 5.89
N THR A 23 -14.22 18.09 6.25
CA THR A 23 -13.94 19.28 5.42
C THR A 23 -13.33 18.95 4.05
N SER A 24 -12.83 17.74 3.86
CA SER A 24 -12.27 17.26 2.59
C SER A 24 -12.59 15.79 2.37
N ASP A 25 -13.56 15.52 1.50
CA ASP A 25 -13.97 14.16 1.15
C ASP A 25 -13.59 13.86 -0.30
N ALA A 26 -12.44 13.20 -0.49
CA ALA A 26 -11.98 12.74 -1.79
C ALA A 26 -11.79 11.22 -1.80
N VAL A 27 -12.18 10.57 -2.90
CA VAL A 27 -11.91 9.16 -3.16
C VAL A 27 -11.16 9.07 -4.46
N ILE A 28 -9.94 8.55 -4.39
CA ILE A 28 -9.13 8.21 -5.56
C ILE A 28 -9.18 6.69 -5.70
N ALA A 29 -9.54 6.21 -6.90
CA ALA A 29 -9.48 4.80 -7.26
C ALA A 29 -8.47 4.63 -8.38
N ALA A 30 -7.47 3.78 -8.15
CA ALA A 30 -6.49 3.36 -9.13
C ALA A 30 -6.51 1.83 -9.21
N SER A 31 -6.23 1.30 -10.40
CA SER A 31 -6.18 -0.14 -10.65
C SER A 31 -5.13 -0.43 -11.70
N GLU A 32 -4.44 -1.55 -11.55
CA GLU A 32 -3.52 -2.11 -12.52
C GLU A 32 -4.00 -3.53 -12.89
N GLY A 33 -3.78 -3.95 -14.13
CA GLY A 33 -4.10 -5.29 -14.62
C GLY A 33 -5.53 -5.50 -15.16
N ASP A 34 -5.82 -6.74 -15.55
CA ASP A 34 -6.98 -7.10 -16.37
C ASP A 34 -8.30 -7.28 -15.58
N THR A 35 -8.22 -7.35 -14.26
CA THR A 35 -9.41 -7.61 -13.43
C THR A 35 -10.26 -6.36 -13.32
N VAL A 36 -11.44 -6.39 -13.96
CA VAL A 36 -12.40 -5.29 -13.91
C VAL A 36 -13.58 -5.66 -13.01
N HIS A 37 -13.77 -4.91 -11.93
CA HIS A 37 -14.98 -4.99 -11.10
C HIS A 37 -16.01 -3.97 -11.59
N THR A 38 -17.11 -4.44 -12.18
CA THR A 38 -18.19 -3.55 -12.65
C THR A 38 -18.83 -2.77 -11.50
N TYR A 39 -18.91 -3.36 -10.31
CA TYR A 39 -19.49 -2.74 -9.13
C TYR A 39 -18.78 -3.22 -7.86
N ALA A 40 -18.78 -2.35 -6.85
CA ALA A 40 -18.15 -2.60 -5.56
C ALA A 40 -19.03 -2.15 -4.38
N GLY A 41 -20.34 -2.39 -4.48
CA GLY A 41 -21.29 -2.13 -3.39
C GLY A 41 -21.02 -3.02 -2.17
N THR A 42 -21.46 -2.64 -0.99
CA THR A 42 -21.18 -3.32 0.30
C THR A 42 -21.56 -4.80 0.34
N PHE A 43 -22.47 -5.25 -0.52
CA PHE A 43 -22.83 -6.67 -0.65
C PHE A 43 -21.77 -7.52 -1.39
N THR A 44 -20.94 -6.88 -2.21
CA THR A 44 -19.90 -7.57 -3.01
C THR A 44 -18.61 -7.78 -2.24
N GLU A 45 -17.82 -8.77 -2.66
CA GLU A 45 -16.50 -9.04 -2.08
C GLU A 45 -15.53 -7.83 -2.17
N PRO A 46 -15.30 -7.17 -3.34
CA PRO A 46 -14.49 -5.96 -3.39
C PRO A 46 -15.09 -4.83 -2.52
N GLY A 47 -16.41 -4.69 -2.49
CA GLY A 47 -17.08 -3.68 -1.68
C GLY A 47 -16.91 -3.88 -0.18
N LYS A 48 -16.99 -5.12 0.32
CA LYS A 48 -16.72 -5.46 1.73
C LYS A 48 -15.30 -5.08 2.13
N ARG A 49 -14.32 -5.34 1.25
CA ARG A 49 -12.90 -4.98 1.49
C ARG A 49 -12.68 -3.48 1.51
N ILE A 50 -13.24 -2.75 0.54
CA ILE A 50 -13.19 -1.28 0.49
C ILE A 50 -13.85 -0.70 1.75
N TYR A 51 -15.02 -1.22 2.13
CA TYR A 51 -15.75 -0.75 3.30
C TYR A 51 -14.93 -0.92 4.58
N ALA A 52 -14.38 -2.11 4.81
CA ALA A 52 -13.56 -2.39 5.99
C ALA A 52 -12.32 -1.48 6.06
N ALA A 53 -11.65 -1.26 4.91
CA ALA A 53 -10.49 -0.38 4.82
C ALA A 53 -10.80 1.08 5.14
N VAL A 54 -11.87 1.62 4.54
CA VAL A 54 -12.27 3.01 4.80
C VAL A 54 -12.75 3.17 6.24
N LEU A 55 -13.54 2.22 6.77
CA LEU A 55 -14.01 2.25 8.15
C LEU A 55 -12.82 2.33 9.12
N HIS A 56 -11.85 1.42 9.00
CA HIS A 56 -10.67 1.38 9.85
C HIS A 56 -9.81 2.64 9.70
N GLY A 57 -9.48 3.01 8.47
CA GLY A 57 -8.61 4.16 8.19
C GLY A 57 -9.19 5.49 8.69
N VAL A 58 -10.50 5.71 8.53
CA VAL A 58 -11.18 6.91 9.03
C VAL A 58 -11.16 6.95 10.55
N MET A 59 -11.42 5.83 11.23
CA MET A 59 -11.37 5.79 12.70
C MET A 59 -9.97 6.17 13.22
N GLU A 60 -8.92 5.62 12.62
CA GLU A 60 -7.54 5.94 13.01
C GLU A 60 -7.15 7.39 12.66
N ALA A 61 -7.61 7.90 11.51
CA ALA A 61 -7.37 9.29 11.12
C ALA A 61 -8.03 10.29 12.09
N VAL A 62 -9.27 10.03 12.52
CA VAL A 62 -9.97 10.90 13.47
C VAL A 62 -9.29 10.89 14.84
N LYS A 63 -8.93 9.72 15.36
CA LYS A 63 -8.17 9.60 16.64
C LYS A 63 -6.89 10.43 16.62
N ARG A 64 -6.18 10.45 15.48
CA ARG A 64 -4.96 11.25 15.30
C ARG A 64 -5.25 12.74 15.20
N HIS A 65 -6.29 13.13 14.44
CA HIS A 65 -6.71 14.52 14.32
C HIS A 65 -7.09 15.12 15.69
N GLU A 66 -7.72 14.32 16.55
CA GLU A 66 -8.13 14.72 17.90
C GLU A 66 -7.02 14.60 18.94
N GLY A 67 -5.81 14.18 18.55
CA GLY A 67 -4.66 14.05 19.45
C GLY A 67 -4.72 12.85 20.41
N THR A 68 -5.70 11.96 20.26
CA THR A 68 -5.79 10.72 21.07
C THR A 68 -4.61 9.78 20.78
N VAL A 69 -4.13 9.77 19.54
CA VAL A 69 -2.95 9.00 19.10
C VAL A 69 -1.98 9.96 18.40
N SER A 70 -0.77 10.08 18.92
CA SER A 70 0.28 10.89 18.29
C SER A 70 1.15 10.04 17.36
N ARG A 71 1.43 10.59 16.16
CA ARG A 71 2.36 10.03 15.17
C ARG A 71 3.17 11.15 14.54
N GLY A 72 4.48 10.96 14.45
CA GLY A 72 5.39 11.94 13.84
C GLY A 72 5.39 11.92 12.32
N ARG A 73 4.85 10.87 11.70
CA ARG A 73 4.78 10.69 10.24
C ARG A 73 3.49 9.95 9.83
N PRO A 74 3.07 10.06 8.56
CA PRO A 74 2.00 9.24 8.01
C PRO A 74 2.30 7.74 8.15
N SER A 75 1.26 6.93 8.24
CA SER A 75 1.36 5.47 8.35
C SER A 75 0.30 4.82 7.47
N TYR A 76 0.61 3.62 6.97
CA TYR A 76 -0.34 2.82 6.21
C TYR A 76 -0.96 1.77 7.13
N PHE A 77 -2.26 1.51 6.96
CA PHE A 77 -2.92 0.38 7.60
C PHE A 77 -3.20 -0.68 6.54
N ILE A 78 -2.63 -1.86 6.74
CA ILE A 78 -2.73 -2.96 5.79
C ILE A 78 -3.48 -4.09 6.48
N TYR A 79 -4.51 -4.59 5.81
CA TYR A 79 -5.19 -5.80 6.24
C TYR A 79 -4.47 -7.01 5.65
N SER A 80 -3.74 -7.75 6.48
CA SER A 80 -3.10 -8.99 6.07
C SER A 80 -4.05 -10.17 6.26
N ARG A 81 -4.01 -11.13 5.33
CA ARG A 81 -4.59 -12.48 5.52
C ARG A 81 -3.50 -13.53 5.73
N PHE A 82 -2.24 -13.11 5.73
CA PHE A 82 -1.09 -13.99 5.92
C PHE A 82 -0.85 -14.22 7.42
N ALA A 83 -0.62 -15.47 7.81
CA ALA A 83 -0.59 -15.93 9.20
C ALA A 83 -1.91 -15.67 9.93
N GLU A 84 -1.99 -14.62 10.76
CA GLU A 84 -3.21 -14.22 11.46
C GLU A 84 -3.86 -13.04 10.72
N ALA A 85 -5.15 -13.17 10.41
CA ALA A 85 -5.87 -12.13 9.69
C ALA A 85 -6.09 -10.91 10.60
N GLY A 86 -5.64 -9.73 10.16
CA GLY A 86 -5.75 -8.53 10.98
C GLY A 86 -5.24 -7.26 10.32
N TRP A 87 -5.60 -6.14 10.94
CA TRP A 87 -5.05 -4.82 10.63
C TRP A 87 -3.69 -4.66 11.27
N PHE A 88 -2.69 -4.24 10.49
CA PHE A 88 -1.41 -3.80 11.03
C PHE A 88 -1.08 -2.39 10.55
N GLU A 89 -0.53 -1.58 11.45
CA GLU A 89 0.02 -0.27 11.14
C GLU A 89 1.45 -0.45 10.62
N TRP A 90 1.68 -0.22 9.34
CA TRP A 90 3.02 -0.14 8.80
C TRP A 90 3.64 1.22 9.10
N GLN A 91 4.83 1.19 9.71
CA GLN A 91 5.64 2.36 10.04
C GLN A 91 7.04 2.19 9.45
N LYS A 92 7.66 3.30 9.04
CA LYS A 92 9.05 3.29 8.55
C LYS A 92 10.02 3.06 9.70
N GLU A 93 9.77 3.69 10.84
CA GLU A 93 10.55 3.55 12.07
C GLU A 93 10.34 2.16 12.68
N GLY A 94 11.43 1.48 13.07
CA GLY A 94 11.34 0.17 13.71
C GLY A 94 10.84 -0.96 12.81
N CYS A 95 10.84 -0.77 11.49
CA CYS A 95 10.45 -1.80 10.54
C CYS A 95 11.27 -3.08 10.77
N PRO A 96 10.62 -4.24 11.06
CA PRO A 96 11.33 -5.48 11.37
C PRO A 96 12.11 -6.04 10.17
N TYR A 97 11.84 -5.53 8.97
CA TYR A 97 12.52 -5.91 7.74
C TYR A 97 13.70 -4.99 7.40
N TYR A 98 14.03 -3.99 8.21
CA TYR A 98 15.17 -3.10 7.93
C TYR A 98 16.47 -3.61 8.59
N PRO A 99 17.61 -3.65 7.86
CA PRO A 99 17.71 -3.55 6.39
C PRO A 99 17.26 -4.86 5.72
N CYS A 100 16.62 -4.78 4.55
CA CYS A 100 16.26 -5.99 3.81
C CYS A 100 17.35 -6.46 2.83
N HIS A 101 18.24 -5.56 2.38
CA HIS A 101 19.35 -5.85 1.48
C HIS A 101 20.69 -5.31 2.00
N PHE A 102 20.77 -4.04 2.42
CA PHE A 102 22.01 -3.41 2.89
C PHE A 102 21.77 -2.21 3.83
N GLU A 103 22.77 -1.87 4.64
CA GLU A 103 22.70 -0.73 5.54
C GLU A 103 22.65 0.60 4.77
N GLY A 104 21.73 1.49 5.14
CA GLY A 104 21.55 2.79 4.46
C GLY A 104 20.69 2.73 3.20
N GLN A 105 20.08 1.58 2.90
CA GLN A 105 19.11 1.44 1.83
C GLN A 105 17.89 2.37 1.97
N SER A 106 17.28 2.70 0.85
CA SER A 106 15.94 3.26 0.79
C SER A 106 14.89 2.17 1.01
N CYS A 107 13.91 2.45 1.87
CA CYS A 107 12.69 1.64 2.02
C CYS A 107 11.44 2.43 1.61
N ASP A 108 11.61 3.47 0.79
CA ASP A 108 10.48 4.29 0.34
C ASP A 108 9.52 3.50 -0.58
N PHE A 109 10.01 2.41 -1.18
CA PHE A 109 9.25 1.45 -1.98
C PHE A 109 9.33 0.04 -1.37
N CYS A 110 8.63 -0.20 -0.26
CA CYS A 110 8.58 -1.54 0.36
C CYS A 110 8.09 -2.65 -0.59
N TYR A 111 7.31 -2.28 -1.59
CA TYR A 111 7.04 -3.09 -2.77
C TYR A 111 7.56 -2.35 -4.00
N CYS A 112 8.21 -3.07 -4.90
CA CYS A 112 8.77 -2.50 -6.12
C CYS A 112 7.62 -2.19 -7.11
N PRO A 113 7.38 -0.92 -7.50
CA PRO A 113 6.40 -0.57 -8.54
C PRO A 113 6.67 -1.22 -9.90
N PHE A 114 7.90 -1.66 -10.16
CA PHE A 114 8.24 -2.37 -11.39
C PHE A 114 8.07 -3.89 -11.28
N TYR A 115 7.56 -4.42 -10.17
CA TYR A 115 7.42 -5.88 -10.03
C TYR A 115 6.20 -6.41 -10.81
N PRO A 116 6.33 -7.52 -11.56
CA PRO A 116 7.60 -8.19 -11.91
C PRO A 116 8.28 -7.48 -13.08
N CYS A 117 9.55 -7.11 -12.94
CA CYS A 117 10.27 -6.41 -14.02
C CYS A 117 10.82 -7.37 -15.08
N GLY A 118 11.01 -8.64 -14.72
CA GLY A 118 11.52 -9.68 -15.62
C GLY A 118 13.00 -9.55 -15.99
N ASP A 119 13.72 -8.54 -15.47
CA ASP A 119 15.14 -8.35 -15.72
C ASP A 119 15.97 -9.36 -14.92
N GLU A 120 16.45 -10.42 -15.59
CA GLU A 120 17.21 -11.52 -14.97
C GLU A 120 18.59 -11.07 -14.41
N THR A 121 19.01 -9.83 -14.66
CA THR A 121 20.18 -9.26 -13.96
C THR A 121 19.84 -8.80 -12.53
N LEU A 122 18.56 -8.63 -12.22
CA LEU A 122 18.03 -8.16 -10.94
C LEU A 122 17.27 -9.24 -10.16
N GLY A 123 17.04 -10.41 -10.75
CA GLY A 123 16.26 -11.48 -10.14
C GLY A 123 16.19 -12.73 -11.01
N GLU A 124 15.33 -13.67 -10.65
CA GLU A 124 15.21 -14.96 -11.36
C GLU A 124 13.77 -15.49 -11.36
N TRP A 125 13.38 -16.26 -12.38
CA TRP A 125 12.08 -16.92 -12.41
C TRP A 125 12.10 -18.26 -11.66
N ILE A 126 11.40 -18.34 -10.54
CA ILE A 126 11.28 -19.56 -9.71
C ILE A 126 9.90 -20.20 -9.84
N ASP A 127 9.80 -21.50 -9.60
CA ASP A 127 8.52 -22.19 -9.58
C ASP A 127 7.74 -21.84 -8.31
N SER A 128 6.48 -21.43 -8.48
CA SER A 128 5.58 -21.14 -7.37
C SER A 128 5.12 -22.42 -6.70
N THR A 129 5.35 -22.51 -5.39
CA THR A 129 4.86 -23.62 -4.55
C THR A 129 3.37 -23.53 -4.22
N THR A 130 2.72 -22.38 -4.50
CA THR A 130 1.35 -22.08 -4.04
C THR A 130 0.38 -21.69 -5.14
N LEU A 131 0.82 -20.95 -6.17
CA LEU A 131 -0.06 -20.43 -7.23
C LEU A 131 -0.09 -21.32 -8.48
N GLY A 132 0.88 -22.23 -8.63
CA GLY A 132 1.13 -22.95 -9.88
C GLY A 132 1.73 -22.03 -10.95
N GLY A 133 2.77 -22.48 -11.63
CA GLY A 133 3.51 -21.66 -12.61
C GLY A 133 4.70 -20.91 -11.98
N LYS A 134 5.31 -19.98 -12.74
CA LYS A 134 6.52 -19.27 -12.33
C LYS A 134 6.21 -17.91 -11.70
N VAL A 135 7.00 -17.53 -10.70
CA VAL A 135 7.01 -16.19 -10.10
C VAL A 135 8.42 -15.61 -10.20
N PHE A 136 8.51 -14.29 -10.40
CA PHE A 136 9.80 -13.62 -10.48
C PHE A 136 10.32 -13.33 -9.06
N ALA A 137 11.41 -13.95 -8.65
CA ALA A 137 12.07 -13.71 -7.37
C ALA A 137 13.04 -12.53 -7.49
N CYS A 138 12.63 -11.36 -6.99
CA CYS A 138 13.46 -10.17 -6.89
C CYS A 138 14.17 -10.04 -5.53
N THR A 139 14.40 -11.16 -4.82
CA THR A 139 14.91 -11.19 -3.43
C THR A 139 16.31 -10.63 -3.25
N ASN A 140 17.08 -10.48 -4.33
CA ASN A 140 18.42 -9.87 -4.34
C ASN A 140 18.44 -8.52 -5.08
N CYS A 141 17.28 -7.97 -5.46
CA CYS A 141 17.18 -6.75 -6.25
C CYS A 141 17.44 -5.50 -5.41
N GLN A 142 18.51 -4.78 -5.73
CA GLN A 142 18.87 -3.54 -5.04
C GLN A 142 18.34 -2.27 -5.72
N LEU A 143 17.71 -2.38 -6.89
CA LEU A 143 17.36 -1.25 -7.77
C LEU A 143 16.69 -0.08 -7.02
N LEU A 144 15.56 -0.34 -6.34
CA LEU A 144 14.83 0.68 -5.59
C LEU A 144 15.23 0.75 -4.10
N HIS A 145 16.20 -0.06 -3.70
CA HIS A 145 16.87 0.07 -2.41
C HIS A 145 18.03 1.08 -2.48
N GLU A 146 18.56 1.37 -3.67
CA GLU A 146 19.54 2.43 -3.87
C GLU A 146 18.89 3.81 -3.66
N PRO A 147 19.38 4.64 -2.70
CA PRO A 147 18.74 5.91 -2.37
C PRO A 147 18.61 6.90 -3.52
N LYS A 148 19.57 6.90 -4.46
CA LYS A 148 19.54 7.77 -5.64
C LYS A 148 18.39 7.41 -6.58
N ARG A 149 18.28 6.14 -6.96
CA ARG A 149 17.24 5.64 -7.86
C ARG A 149 15.85 5.73 -7.24
N ALA A 150 15.73 5.41 -5.95
CA ALA A 150 14.48 5.60 -5.21
C ALA A 150 14.05 7.07 -5.17
N ARG A 151 14.99 7.99 -4.96
CA ARG A 151 14.70 9.43 -5.01
C ARG A 151 14.27 9.88 -6.41
N TYR A 152 14.99 9.45 -7.43
CA TYR A 152 14.69 9.77 -8.83
C TYR A 152 13.25 9.36 -9.19
N LEU A 153 12.85 8.12 -8.88
CA LEU A 153 11.48 7.67 -9.17
C LEU A 153 10.41 8.45 -8.39
N LYS A 154 10.70 8.91 -7.17
CA LYS A 154 9.75 9.77 -6.42
C LYS A 154 9.59 11.15 -7.06
N GLU A 155 10.65 11.68 -7.66
CA GLU A 155 10.65 12.97 -8.36
C GLU A 155 10.08 12.86 -9.78
N HIS A 156 10.18 11.66 -10.38
CA HIS A 156 9.73 11.33 -11.73
C HIS A 156 8.84 10.08 -11.70
N PRO A 157 7.61 10.15 -11.16
CA PRO A 157 6.75 8.98 -10.96
C PRO A 157 6.33 8.27 -12.26
N ASP A 158 6.41 8.95 -13.40
CA ASP A 158 6.12 8.39 -14.72
C ASP A 158 7.35 7.79 -15.41
N ALA A 159 8.52 7.78 -14.75
CA ALA A 159 9.74 7.20 -15.31
C ALA A 159 9.58 5.70 -15.56
N SER A 160 10.00 5.26 -16.74
CA SER A 160 10.04 3.85 -17.11
C SER A 160 11.05 3.07 -16.25
N PHE A 161 10.92 1.74 -16.27
CA PHE A 161 11.85 0.84 -15.61
C PHE A 161 13.29 1.07 -16.10
N GLU A 162 13.48 1.20 -17.41
CA GLU A 162 14.78 1.41 -18.04
C GLU A 162 15.42 2.72 -17.60
N GLU A 163 14.63 3.81 -17.54
CA GLU A 163 15.11 5.11 -17.07
C GLU A 163 15.60 5.05 -15.62
N VAL A 164 14.87 4.36 -14.73
CA VAL A 164 15.30 4.23 -13.33
C VAL A 164 16.51 3.30 -13.19
N ARG A 165 16.56 2.20 -13.96
CA ARG A 165 17.67 1.25 -13.95
C ARG A 165 18.97 1.89 -14.41
N ASP A 166 18.92 2.70 -15.46
CA ASP A 166 20.11 3.25 -16.09
C ASP A 166 20.53 4.61 -15.47
N TYR A 167 19.79 5.09 -14.45
CA TYR A 167 20.10 6.31 -13.69
C TYR A 167 21.31 6.13 -12.76
N VAL A 168 22.23 7.12 -12.76
CA VAL A 168 23.54 7.13 -12.07
C VAL A 168 23.67 8.28 -11.07
#